data_AF-D0KSG2-F1
#
_entry.id   AF-D0KSG2-F1
#
_cell.length_a   1.000
_cell.length_b   1.000
_cell.length_c   1.000
_cell.angle_alpha   90.00
_cell.angle_beta   90.00
_cell.angle_gamma   90.00
#
_symmetry.space_group_name_H-M   'P 1'
#
loop_
_entity.id
_entity.type
_entity.pdbx_description
1 polymer ?
#
loop_
_entity_poly.entity_id
_entity_poly.type
_entity_poly.pdbx_seq_one_letter_code
_entity_poly.pdbx_strand_id
1 'polypeptide(L)'
;MEGEKGAYIVIGIIKGKIFKDFKFTIDGISVKDELCICEAEKRMRELEYSSLKENEVDLIFFDRKLSFDKSLGILVPKNSIGIVKDFDIVKRERLNKVENPPWLVIEEDNGDTISGYFKLFPSSWVFYIESQVLVNDYEELLYLIYNLGMEPIPEALGYNYPLFLADKLVKYYRNKLSKFINTASLQSNIRYREFRSWIERLRNDGKYF
;
A
#
# COMPACT_ATOMS: atom_id res chain seq x y z
N MET A 1 -30.11 8.51 -14.02
CA MET A 1 -29.13 7.44 -14.27
C MET A 1 -27.78 7.99 -13.87
N GLU A 2 -27.39 7.80 -12.61
CA GLU A 2 -26.03 8.10 -12.15
C GLU A 2 -25.09 7.18 -12.93
N GLY A 3 -24.23 7.77 -13.76
CA GLY A 3 -23.30 7.02 -14.59
C GLY A 3 -22.41 6.14 -13.71
N GLU A 4 -22.47 4.85 -13.98
CA GLU A 4 -21.54 3.83 -13.49
C GLU A 4 -20.09 4.36 -13.54
N LYS A 5 -19.52 4.66 -12.37
CA LYS A 5 -18.16 5.23 -12.28
C LYS A 5 -17.16 4.12 -12.55
N GLY A 6 -16.46 4.22 -13.69
CA GLY A 6 -15.29 3.40 -13.96
C GLY A 6 -14.19 3.65 -12.93
N ALA A 7 -13.53 2.59 -12.49
CA ALA A 7 -12.39 2.63 -11.59
C ALA A 7 -11.15 2.00 -12.26
N TYR A 8 -9.99 2.59 -12.01
CA TYR A 8 -8.70 2.02 -12.34
C TYR A 8 -8.02 1.55 -11.07
N ILE A 9 -7.77 0.25 -10.99
CA ILE A 9 -7.22 -0.42 -9.83
C ILE A 9 -5.79 -0.81 -10.16
N VAL A 10 -4.87 -0.59 -9.22
CA VAL A 10 -3.47 -1.01 -9.32
C VAL A 10 -3.08 -1.62 -8.00
N ILE A 11 -2.56 -2.84 -8.05
CA ILE A 11 -1.99 -3.53 -6.90
C ILE A 11 -0.51 -3.79 -7.15
N GLY A 12 0.30 -3.63 -6.12
CA GLY A 12 1.73 -3.88 -6.14
C GLY A 12 2.07 -4.99 -5.17
N ILE A 13 2.86 -5.96 -5.61
CA ILE A 13 3.26 -7.11 -4.81
C ILE A 13 4.79 -7.17 -4.83
N ILE A 14 5.39 -7.14 -3.64
CA ILE A 14 6.82 -7.33 -3.42
C ILE A 14 7.00 -8.70 -2.79
N LYS A 15 7.76 -9.58 -3.44
CA LYS A 15 8.16 -10.88 -2.93
C LYS A 15 9.64 -10.84 -2.55
N GLY A 16 9.99 -11.49 -1.46
CA GLY A 16 11.35 -11.51 -0.98
C GLY A 16 11.58 -12.58 0.08
N LYS A 17 12.80 -12.61 0.59
CA LYS A 17 13.24 -13.54 1.64
C LYS A 17 13.90 -12.77 2.75
N ILE A 18 13.65 -13.23 3.98
CA ILE A 18 14.35 -12.78 5.18
C ILE A 18 15.33 -13.90 5.53
N PHE A 19 16.62 -13.60 5.51
CA PHE A 19 17.66 -14.56 5.87
C PHE A 19 17.90 -14.58 7.38
N LYS A 20 18.60 -15.61 7.86
CA LYS A 20 18.98 -15.75 9.28
C LYS A 20 19.90 -14.63 9.78
N ASP A 21 20.57 -13.92 8.87
CA ASP A 21 21.37 -12.72 9.17
C ASP A 21 20.55 -11.43 9.06
N PHE A 22 19.23 -11.55 8.99
CA PHE A 22 18.24 -10.48 9.02
C PHE A 22 18.28 -9.51 7.84
N LYS A 23 18.95 -9.93 6.76
CA LYS A 23 18.86 -9.23 5.48
C LYS A 23 17.57 -9.62 4.78
N PHE A 24 16.87 -8.61 4.29
CA PHE A 24 15.77 -8.78 3.37
C PHE A 24 16.29 -8.66 1.93
N THR A 25 15.98 -9.63 1.08
CA THR A 25 16.20 -9.52 -0.37
C THR A 25 14.88 -9.57 -1.11
N ILE A 26 14.82 -8.83 -2.20
CA ILE A 26 13.68 -8.83 -3.11
C ILE A 26 13.93 -9.90 -4.18
N ASP A 27 13.04 -10.88 -4.22
CA ASP A 27 13.08 -11.98 -5.19
C ASP A 27 12.14 -11.70 -6.38
N GLY A 28 11.18 -10.79 -6.21
CA GLY A 28 10.27 -10.42 -7.28
C GLY A 28 9.43 -9.18 -6.99
N ILE A 29 9.10 -8.46 -8.05
CA ILE A 29 8.18 -7.32 -8.03
C ILE A 29 7.14 -7.59 -9.11
N SER A 30 5.87 -7.51 -8.76
CA SER A 30 4.78 -7.61 -9.73
C SER A 30 3.75 -6.52 -9.51
N VAL A 31 3.20 -6.01 -10.62
CA VAL A 31 2.09 -5.08 -10.63
C VAL A 31 0.96 -5.74 -11.40
N LYS A 32 -0.25 -5.64 -10.87
CA LYS A 32 -1.46 -5.97 -11.61
C LYS A 32 -2.37 -4.77 -11.60
N ASP A 33 -2.99 -4.51 -12.73
CA ASP A 33 -3.91 -3.41 -12.92
C ASP A 33 -5.15 -3.85 -13.69
N GLU A 34 -6.27 -3.20 -13.39
CA GLU A 34 -7.56 -3.51 -13.99
C GLU A 34 -8.40 -2.24 -14.11
N LEU A 35 -9.11 -2.10 -15.24
CA LEU A 35 -10.20 -1.15 -15.40
C LEU A 35 -11.52 -1.89 -15.20
N CYS A 36 -12.34 -1.43 -14.26
CA CYS A 36 -13.65 -2.03 -13.99
C CYS A 36 -14.72 -0.95 -13.88
N ILE A 37 -15.98 -1.36 -14.05
CA ILE A 37 -17.13 -0.63 -13.51
C ILE A 37 -17.53 -1.38 -12.25
N CYS A 38 -16.97 -0.99 -11.11
CA CYS A 38 -17.13 -1.75 -9.88
C CYS A 38 -16.82 -0.90 -8.64
N GLU A 39 -17.09 -1.45 -7.46
CA GLU A 39 -16.62 -0.88 -6.19
C GLU A 39 -15.09 -1.09 -6.07
N ALA A 40 -14.34 -0.02 -6.32
CA ALA A 40 -12.89 -0.08 -6.51
C ALA A 40 -12.13 -0.72 -5.34
N GLU A 41 -12.50 -0.39 -4.10
CA GLU A 41 -11.82 -0.87 -2.90
C GLU A 41 -12.02 -2.38 -2.69
N LYS A 42 -13.27 -2.84 -2.85
CA LYS A 42 -13.60 -4.26 -2.79
C LYS A 42 -12.86 -5.05 -3.88
N ARG A 43 -12.89 -4.57 -5.12
CA ARG A 43 -12.20 -5.23 -6.23
C ARG A 43 -10.68 -5.25 -6.08
N MET A 44 -10.10 -4.18 -5.53
CA MET A 44 -8.67 -4.13 -5.19
C MET A 44 -8.31 -5.22 -4.18
N ARG A 45 -9.11 -5.41 -3.12
CA ARG A 45 -8.90 -6.49 -2.15
C ARG A 45 -8.98 -7.86 -2.82
N GLU A 46 -10.02 -8.12 -3.60
CA GLU A 46 -10.17 -9.38 -4.34
C GLU A 46 -8.95 -9.67 -5.22
N LEU A 47 -8.42 -8.65 -5.91
CA LEU A 47 -7.22 -8.78 -6.73
C LEU A 47 -5.97 -9.08 -5.89
N GLU A 48 -5.79 -8.44 -4.73
CA GLU A 48 -4.68 -8.73 -3.84
C GLU A 48 -4.74 -10.17 -3.34
N TYR A 49 -5.89 -10.60 -2.79
CA TYR A 49 -6.07 -11.95 -2.25
C TYR A 49 -5.98 -13.03 -3.32
N SER A 50 -6.60 -12.85 -4.49
CA SER A 50 -6.48 -13.81 -5.61
C SER A 50 -5.07 -13.89 -6.21
N SER A 51 -4.21 -12.90 -5.92
CA SER A 51 -2.81 -12.91 -6.31
C SER A 51 -1.92 -13.65 -5.32
N LEU A 52 -2.43 -13.97 -4.13
CA LEU A 52 -1.75 -14.78 -3.14
C LEU A 52 -1.91 -16.24 -3.50
N LYS A 53 -0.82 -16.98 -3.31
CA LYS A 53 -0.86 -18.43 -3.27
C LYS A 53 -0.41 -18.80 -1.87
N GLU A 54 -1.35 -19.14 -1.00
CA GLU A 54 -1.15 -19.28 0.45
C GLU A 54 -0.01 -20.25 0.82
N ASN A 55 0.33 -21.21 -0.06
CA ASN A 55 1.40 -22.18 0.16
C ASN A 55 2.76 -21.80 -0.46
N GLU A 56 2.90 -20.63 -1.09
CA GLU A 56 4.18 -20.20 -1.69
C GLU A 56 5.03 -19.32 -0.76
N VAL A 57 4.48 -18.81 0.35
CA VAL A 57 5.16 -17.83 1.20
C VAL A 57 4.92 -18.10 2.68
N ASP A 58 5.94 -17.87 3.51
CA ASP A 58 5.84 -18.08 4.96
C ASP A 58 5.03 -16.99 5.66
N LEU A 59 5.08 -15.76 5.14
CA LEU A 59 4.45 -14.57 5.74
C LEU A 59 3.87 -13.65 4.66
N ILE A 60 2.75 -13.02 4.97
CA ILE A 60 2.06 -12.06 4.10
C ILE A 60 1.85 -10.76 4.87
N PHE A 61 2.30 -9.64 4.30
CA PHE A 61 2.11 -8.32 4.90
C PHE A 61 1.09 -7.50 4.12
N PHE A 62 0.20 -6.79 4.82
CA PHE A 62 -0.79 -5.89 4.23
C PHE A 62 -0.75 -4.49 4.87
N ASP A 63 -0.98 -3.44 4.08
CA ASP A 63 -1.11 -2.05 4.56
C ASP A 63 -2.56 -1.73 5.00
N ARG A 64 -3.13 -2.53 5.90
CA ARG A 64 -4.52 -2.41 6.38
C ARG A 64 -4.81 -3.29 7.59
N LYS A 65 -5.99 -3.10 8.18
CA LYS A 65 -6.57 -3.99 9.19
C LYS A 65 -7.08 -5.27 8.54
N LEU A 66 -6.63 -6.41 9.04
CA LEU A 66 -7.13 -7.74 8.66
C LEU A 66 -8.57 -7.94 9.17
N SER A 67 -8.89 -7.41 10.36
CA SER A 67 -10.22 -7.46 10.97
C SER A 67 -11.29 -6.82 10.08
N PHE A 68 -10.93 -5.77 9.34
CA PHE A 68 -11.82 -5.14 8.38
C PHE A 68 -12.08 -6.03 7.16
N ASP A 69 -11.05 -6.70 6.63
CA ASP A 69 -11.23 -7.63 5.53
C ASP A 69 -12.09 -8.84 5.95
N LYS A 70 -11.90 -9.34 7.18
CA LYS A 70 -12.75 -10.39 7.77
C LYS A 70 -14.21 -9.96 7.88
N SER A 71 -14.49 -8.71 8.26
CA SER A 71 -15.87 -8.20 8.37
C SER A 71 -16.58 -8.08 7.02
N LEU A 72 -15.82 -7.98 5.93
CA LEU A 72 -16.31 -8.05 4.55
C LEU A 72 -16.52 -9.48 4.04
N GLY A 73 -16.31 -10.50 4.88
CA GLY A 73 -16.44 -11.90 4.53
C GLY A 73 -15.24 -12.47 3.75
N ILE A 74 -14.10 -11.78 3.74
CA ILE A 74 -12.88 -12.26 3.09
C ILE A 74 -12.17 -13.23 4.04
N LEU A 75 -11.81 -14.41 3.51
CA LEU A 75 -10.98 -15.36 4.23
C LEU A 75 -9.52 -14.87 4.21
N VAL A 76 -9.06 -14.34 5.33
CA VAL A 76 -7.68 -13.85 5.48
C VAL A 76 -6.75 -15.03 5.83
N PRO A 77 -5.62 -15.22 5.11
CA PRO A 77 -4.67 -16.30 5.38
C PRO A 77 -4.10 -16.22 6.81
N LYS A 78 -3.86 -17.37 7.44
CA LYS A 78 -3.36 -17.43 8.82
C LYS A 78 -1.93 -16.89 9.00
N ASN A 79 -1.14 -16.82 7.95
CA ASN A 79 0.20 -16.25 7.97
C ASN A 79 0.24 -14.74 7.63
N SER A 80 -0.87 -14.04 7.85
CA SER A 80 -1.01 -12.62 7.52
C SER A 80 -0.69 -11.70 8.70
N ILE A 81 -0.04 -10.57 8.39
CA ILE A 81 0.22 -9.45 9.29
C ILE A 81 -0.26 -8.17 8.61
N GLY A 82 -1.24 -7.50 9.21
CA GLY A 82 -1.71 -6.18 8.81
C GLY A 82 -1.00 -5.08 9.59
N ILE A 83 -0.46 -4.08 8.91
CA ILE A 83 0.17 -2.90 9.51
C ILE A 83 -0.58 -1.66 9.03
N VAL A 84 -0.96 -0.79 9.96
CA VAL A 84 -1.81 0.37 9.68
C VAL A 84 -1.14 1.66 10.08
N LYS A 85 -1.03 2.57 9.11
CA LYS A 85 -0.46 3.91 9.27
C LYS A 85 -1.41 4.90 9.92
N ASP A 86 -2.72 4.74 9.74
CA ASP A 86 -3.75 5.69 10.17
C ASP A 86 -4.70 5.04 11.19
N PHE A 87 -4.66 5.56 12.41
CA PHE A 87 -5.51 5.14 13.52
C PHE A 87 -5.75 6.35 14.43
N ASP A 88 -6.57 6.17 15.47
CA ASP A 88 -6.98 7.24 16.39
C ASP A 88 -5.82 8.17 16.80
N ILE A 89 -5.99 9.47 16.52
CA ILE A 89 -4.92 10.47 16.64
C ILE A 89 -4.54 10.71 18.10
N VAL A 90 -5.52 10.71 19.01
CA VAL A 90 -5.31 10.92 20.45
C VAL A 90 -4.49 9.77 21.01
N LYS A 91 -4.81 8.54 20.60
CA LYS A 91 -4.05 7.34 20.97
C LYS A 91 -2.64 7.37 20.41
N ARG A 92 -2.45 7.81 19.15
CA ARG A 92 -1.11 7.97 18.56
C ARG A 92 -0.26 8.96 19.33
N GLU A 93 -0.80 10.12 19.67
CA GLU A 93 -0.09 11.14 20.44
C GLU A 93 0.34 10.63 21.81
N ARG A 94 -0.52 9.86 22.49
CA ARG A 94 -0.18 9.22 23.76
C ARG A 94 0.97 8.22 23.58
N LEU A 95 0.87 7.34 22.59
CA LEU A 95 1.89 6.30 22.34
C LEU A 95 3.21 6.88 21.84
N ASN A 96 3.20 8.00 21.14
CA ASN A 96 4.42 8.69 20.70
C ASN A 96 5.29 9.19 21.87
N LYS A 97 4.71 9.38 23.06
CA LYS A 97 5.43 9.77 24.29
C LYS A 97 6.14 8.60 24.97
N VAL A 98 5.89 7.37 24.56
CA VAL A 98 6.58 6.19 25.11
C VAL A 98 8.04 6.23 24.66
N GLU A 99 8.94 6.34 25.63
CA GLU A 99 10.38 6.39 25.42
C GLU A 99 10.97 4.99 25.13
N ASN A 100 12.20 4.94 24.64
CA ASN A 100 13.01 3.71 24.42
C ASN A 100 12.43 2.68 23.43
N PRO A 101 12.24 3.02 22.14
CA PRO A 101 12.02 2.01 21.10
C PRO A 101 13.29 1.15 20.86
N PRO A 102 13.17 -0.08 20.32
CA PRO A 102 11.96 -0.68 19.77
C PRO A 102 11.04 -1.25 20.86
N TRP A 103 9.72 -1.11 20.66
CA TRP A 103 8.73 -1.71 21.55
C TRP A 103 7.48 -2.18 20.78
N LEU A 104 6.80 -3.17 21.35
CA LEU A 104 5.51 -3.71 20.93
C LEU A 104 4.61 -3.80 22.17
N VAL A 105 3.42 -3.21 22.08
CA VAL A 105 2.40 -3.26 23.14
C VAL A 105 1.19 -3.98 22.57
N ILE A 106 0.88 -5.16 23.13
CA ILE A 106 -0.32 -5.92 22.78
C ILE A 106 -1.50 -5.37 23.57
N GLU A 107 -2.60 -5.08 22.87
CA GLU A 107 -3.86 -4.67 23.50
C GLU A 107 -4.86 -5.80 23.57
N GLU A 108 -4.94 -6.62 22.51
CA GLU A 108 -5.86 -7.75 22.43
C GLU A 108 -5.14 -8.96 21.86
N ASP A 109 -5.34 -10.11 22.48
CA ASP A 109 -5.03 -11.42 21.92
C ASP A 109 -6.23 -12.33 22.19
N ASN A 110 -6.89 -12.74 21.12
CA ASN A 110 -8.07 -13.61 21.18
C ASN A 110 -7.78 -15.05 20.69
N GLY A 111 -6.51 -15.41 20.54
CA GLY A 111 -6.06 -16.74 20.09
C GLY A 111 -6.06 -16.92 18.56
N ASP A 112 -6.80 -16.10 17.81
CA ASP A 112 -6.81 -16.11 16.34
C ASP A 112 -6.14 -14.87 15.73
N THR A 113 -6.09 -13.78 16.49
CA THR A 113 -5.52 -12.51 16.06
C THR A 113 -4.97 -11.76 17.27
N ILE A 114 -3.70 -11.41 17.19
CA ILE A 114 -3.00 -10.52 18.11
C ILE A 114 -3.10 -9.12 17.54
N SER A 115 -3.49 -8.13 18.34
CA SER A 115 -3.50 -6.73 17.92
C SER A 115 -2.88 -5.79 18.94
N GLY A 116 -2.27 -4.72 18.45
CA GLY A 116 -1.51 -3.83 19.29
C GLY A 116 -0.83 -2.72 18.52
N TYR A 117 0.21 -2.16 19.12
CA TYR A 117 0.95 -1.03 18.58
C TYR A 117 2.44 -1.26 18.72
N PHE A 118 3.21 -0.77 17.76
CA PHE A 118 4.67 -0.81 17.84
C PHE A 118 5.30 0.51 17.40
N LYS A 119 6.52 0.72 17.87
CA LYS A 119 7.44 1.77 17.41
C LYS A 119 8.84 1.19 17.37
N LEU A 120 9.54 1.34 16.24
CA LEU A 120 10.84 0.70 16.03
C LEU A 120 12.01 1.62 16.34
N PHE A 121 11.87 2.93 16.09
CA PHE A 121 12.97 3.90 16.23
C PHE A 121 12.48 5.19 16.91
N PRO A 122 13.38 5.99 17.51
CA PRO A 122 12.99 7.24 18.18
C PRO A 122 12.22 8.20 17.26
N SER A 123 12.66 8.30 16.00
CA SER A 123 12.07 9.14 14.95
C SER A 123 10.96 8.46 14.14
N SER A 124 10.67 7.18 14.37
CA SER A 124 9.62 6.47 13.65
C SER A 124 8.24 6.89 14.10
N TRP A 125 7.24 6.68 13.24
CA TRP A 125 5.85 6.72 13.68
C TRP A 125 5.52 5.52 14.56
N VAL A 126 4.41 5.63 15.29
CA VAL A 126 3.74 4.48 15.89
C VAL A 126 2.80 3.89 14.84
N PHE A 127 2.80 2.57 14.74
CA PHE A 127 1.92 1.83 13.83
C PHE A 127 1.00 0.91 14.63
N TYR A 128 -0.20 0.68 14.10
CA TYR A 128 -1.08 -0.37 14.60
C TYR A 128 -0.79 -1.67 13.85
N ILE A 129 -0.86 -2.79 14.55
CA ILE A 129 -0.62 -4.12 13.99
C ILE A 129 -1.76 -5.07 14.32
N GLU A 130 -2.12 -5.92 13.36
CA GLU A 130 -2.92 -7.12 13.54
C GLU A 130 -2.15 -8.31 12.95
N SER A 131 -1.82 -9.30 13.78
CA SER A 131 -1.10 -10.50 13.37
C SER A 131 -1.99 -11.72 13.55
N GLN A 132 -2.09 -12.55 12.52
CA GLN A 132 -2.65 -13.92 12.64
C GLN A 132 -1.56 -14.98 12.83
N VAL A 133 -0.30 -14.57 12.72
CA VAL A 133 0.84 -15.44 12.98
C VAL A 133 0.90 -15.68 14.48
N LEU A 134 0.69 -16.93 14.87
CA LEU A 134 0.82 -17.38 16.25
C LEU A 134 2.30 -17.42 16.60
N VAL A 135 2.67 -16.65 17.62
CA VAL A 135 4.02 -16.63 18.19
C VAL A 135 3.94 -17.10 19.63
N ASN A 136 4.97 -17.81 20.10
CA ASN A 136 5.05 -18.20 21.51
C ASN A 136 5.49 -17.01 22.38
N ASP A 137 6.22 -16.06 21.79
CA ASP A 137 6.74 -14.87 22.42
C ASP A 137 6.53 -13.65 21.50
N TYR A 138 5.98 -12.57 22.05
CA TYR A 138 5.78 -11.32 21.32
C TYR A 138 7.11 -10.64 20.94
N GLU A 139 8.21 -10.96 21.61
CA GLU A 139 9.54 -10.50 21.18
C GLU A 139 9.90 -11.02 19.78
N GLU A 140 9.49 -12.24 19.41
CA GLU A 140 9.70 -12.78 18.06
C GLU A 140 8.99 -11.95 17.00
N LEU A 141 7.75 -11.53 17.29
CA LEU A 141 6.96 -10.66 16.43
C LEU A 141 7.60 -9.27 16.30
N LEU A 142 8.00 -8.66 17.43
CA LEU A 142 8.71 -7.37 17.41
C LEU A 142 10.00 -7.46 16.61
N TYR A 143 10.75 -8.54 16.77
CA TYR A 143 12.01 -8.76 16.07
C TYR A 143 11.83 -8.90 14.56
N LEU A 144 10.83 -9.67 14.13
CA LEU A 144 10.45 -9.77 12.72
C LEU A 144 10.12 -8.40 12.11
N ILE A 145 9.30 -7.61 12.79
CA ILE A 145 8.89 -6.28 12.31
C ILE A 145 10.08 -5.32 12.30
N TYR A 146 10.92 -5.37 13.34
CA TYR A 146 12.14 -4.55 13.45
C TYR A 146 13.05 -4.76 12.25
N ASN A 147 13.35 -6.01 11.91
CA ASN A 147 14.22 -6.34 10.77
C ASN A 147 13.68 -5.79 9.44
N LEU A 148 12.36 -5.84 9.24
CA LEU A 148 11.74 -5.29 8.04
C LEU A 148 11.65 -3.75 8.06
N GLY A 149 11.88 -3.10 9.19
CA GLY A 149 11.95 -1.63 9.32
C GLY A 149 13.37 -1.07 9.31
N MET A 150 14.41 -1.91 9.37
CA MET A 150 15.82 -1.49 9.49
C MET A 150 16.45 -0.93 8.22
N GLU A 151 15.81 -1.11 7.07
CA GLU A 151 16.33 -0.56 5.81
C GLU A 151 16.35 0.97 5.86
N PRO A 152 17.50 1.63 5.57
CA PRO A 152 17.71 3.05 5.84
C PRO A 152 17.08 3.91 4.75
N ILE A 153 15.74 3.89 4.67
CA ILE A 153 14.97 4.81 3.86
C ILE A 153 14.31 5.82 4.81
N PRO A 154 14.84 7.05 4.89
CA PRO A 154 14.32 8.08 5.77
C PRO A 154 12.80 8.29 5.62
N GLU A 155 12.29 8.15 4.40
CA GLU A 155 10.87 8.31 4.07
C GLU A 155 9.97 7.19 4.59
N ALA A 156 10.52 6.03 4.97
CA ALA A 156 9.75 4.94 5.54
C ALA A 156 9.38 5.21 7.00
N LEU A 157 10.12 6.05 7.73
CA LEU A 157 9.83 6.43 9.13
C LEU A 157 9.55 5.21 10.03
N GLY A 158 10.34 4.13 9.87
CA GLY A 158 10.18 2.86 10.59
C GLY A 158 9.00 1.99 10.13
N TYR A 159 8.41 2.29 8.98
CA TYR A 159 7.43 1.42 8.33
C TYR A 159 8.10 0.20 7.69
N ASN A 160 7.35 -0.89 7.57
CA ASN A 160 7.79 -2.11 6.92
C ASN A 160 8.23 -1.84 5.47
N TYR A 161 9.49 -2.15 5.16
CA TYR A 161 10.13 -1.80 3.89
C TYR A 161 9.45 -2.44 2.66
N PRO A 162 9.13 -3.74 2.64
CA PRO A 162 8.34 -4.34 1.55
C PRO A 162 7.02 -3.60 1.27
N LEU A 163 6.28 -3.24 2.33
CA LEU A 163 5.04 -2.49 2.19
C LEU A 163 5.27 -1.07 1.69
N PHE A 164 6.36 -0.41 2.12
CA PHE A 164 6.76 0.90 1.61
C PHE A 164 7.00 0.85 0.10
N LEU A 165 7.76 -0.14 -0.37
CA LEU A 165 8.03 -0.34 -1.79
C LEU A 165 6.76 -0.59 -2.59
N ALA A 166 5.86 -1.44 -2.09
CA ALA A 166 4.57 -1.70 -2.72
C ALA A 166 3.75 -0.41 -2.89
N ASP A 167 3.64 0.42 -1.84
CA ASP A 167 2.94 1.71 -1.88
C ASP A 167 3.55 2.66 -2.93
N LYS A 168 4.88 2.80 -2.97
CA LYS A 168 5.57 3.65 -3.96
C LYS A 168 5.37 3.15 -5.38
N LEU A 169 5.41 1.84 -5.58
CA LEU A 169 5.18 1.20 -6.87
C LEU A 169 3.77 1.48 -7.38
N VAL A 170 2.75 1.27 -6.55
CA VAL A 170 1.35 1.54 -6.92
C VAL A 170 1.15 3.01 -7.26
N LYS A 171 1.69 3.93 -6.45
CA LYS A 171 1.63 5.38 -6.72
C LYS A 171 2.32 5.76 -8.03
N TYR A 172 3.47 5.16 -8.33
CA TYR A 172 4.16 5.38 -9.60
C TYR A 172 3.31 4.96 -10.80
N TYR A 173 2.72 3.75 -10.78
CA TYR A 173 1.89 3.26 -11.89
C TYR A 173 0.60 4.04 -12.04
N ARG A 174 -0.07 4.41 -10.93
CA ARG A 174 -1.24 5.30 -10.96
C ARG A 174 -0.92 6.68 -11.56
N ASN A 175 0.22 7.26 -11.20
CA ASN A 175 0.65 8.56 -11.72
C ASN A 175 1.10 8.48 -13.20
N LYS A 176 1.73 7.39 -13.61
CA LYS A 176 2.07 7.14 -15.00
C LYS A 176 0.80 7.05 -15.84
N LEU A 177 -0.20 6.28 -15.38
CA LEU A 177 -1.46 6.16 -16.10
C LEU A 177 -2.27 7.46 -16.09
N SER A 178 -2.33 8.21 -14.99
CA SER A 178 -3.03 9.50 -14.96
C SER A 178 -2.43 10.47 -15.98
N LYS A 179 -1.11 10.47 -16.15
CA LYS A 179 -0.43 11.22 -17.22
C LYS A 179 -0.80 10.72 -18.62
N PHE A 180 -0.89 9.40 -18.85
CA PHE A 180 -1.34 8.85 -20.13
C PHE A 180 -2.80 9.16 -20.44
N ILE A 181 -3.71 9.01 -19.47
CA ILE A 181 -5.14 9.37 -19.61
C ILE A 181 -5.27 10.86 -19.85
N ASN A 182 -4.56 11.70 -19.09
CA ASN A 182 -4.54 13.14 -19.34
C ASN A 182 -4.01 13.42 -20.74
N THR A 183 -2.92 12.79 -21.17
CA THR A 183 -2.39 13.00 -22.53
C THR A 183 -3.40 12.54 -23.59
N ALA A 184 -4.11 11.43 -23.39
CA ALA A 184 -5.12 10.92 -24.31
C ALA A 184 -6.40 11.79 -24.33
N SER A 185 -6.83 12.31 -23.18
CA SER A 185 -7.99 13.20 -23.05
C SER A 185 -7.69 14.62 -23.55
N LEU A 186 -6.45 15.08 -23.36
CA LEU A 186 -5.91 16.29 -23.99
C LEU A 186 -5.78 16.06 -25.52
N GLN A 187 -5.35 14.88 -25.99
CA GLN A 187 -5.23 14.60 -27.42
C GLN A 187 -6.58 14.57 -28.16
N SER A 188 -7.69 14.20 -27.53
CA SER A 188 -9.00 14.15 -28.19
C SER A 188 -9.74 15.49 -28.20
N ASN A 189 -9.62 16.33 -27.15
CA ASN A 189 -10.36 17.59 -27.06
C ASN A 189 -9.51 18.86 -27.26
N ILE A 190 -8.20 18.80 -27.01
CA ILE A 190 -7.32 19.98 -27.13
C ILE A 190 -6.73 20.09 -28.54
N ARG A 191 -6.33 18.98 -29.16
CA ARG A 191 -5.72 19.03 -30.51
C ARG A 191 -6.62 19.69 -31.54
N TYR A 192 -7.91 19.39 -31.61
CA TYR A 192 -8.77 20.03 -32.63
C TYR A 192 -9.03 21.51 -32.33
N ARG A 193 -9.34 21.86 -31.07
CA ARG A 193 -9.72 23.24 -30.71
C ARG A 193 -8.51 24.19 -30.72
N GLU A 194 -7.35 23.74 -30.25
CA GLU A 194 -6.10 24.52 -30.31
C GLU A 194 -5.51 24.55 -31.72
N PHE A 195 -5.54 23.44 -32.48
CA PHE A 195 -5.11 23.45 -33.88
C PHE A 195 -6.00 24.37 -34.73
N ARG A 196 -7.33 24.35 -34.53
CA ARG A 196 -8.25 25.24 -35.24
C ARG A 196 -8.04 26.70 -34.83
N SER A 197 -7.85 26.99 -33.54
CA SER A 197 -7.55 28.35 -33.06
C SER A 197 -6.18 28.84 -33.55
N TRP A 198 -5.20 27.95 -33.68
CA TRP A 198 -3.87 28.25 -34.22
C TRP A 198 -3.90 28.46 -35.74
N ILE A 199 -4.61 27.62 -36.50
CA ILE A 199 -4.84 27.78 -37.94
C ILE A 199 -5.66 29.06 -38.24
N GLU A 200 -6.68 29.37 -37.44
CA GLU A 200 -7.47 30.60 -37.58
C GLU A 200 -6.66 31.86 -37.22
N ARG A 201 -5.76 31.79 -36.23
CA ARG A 201 -4.79 32.86 -35.94
C ARG A 201 -3.80 33.06 -37.09
N LEU A 202 -3.22 31.98 -37.61
CA LEU A 202 -2.30 32.04 -38.74
C LEU A 202 -2.97 32.58 -40.02
N ARG A 203 -4.27 32.33 -40.20
CA ARG A 203 -5.06 32.85 -41.33
C ARG A 203 -5.42 34.33 -41.18
N ASN A 204 -5.62 34.82 -39.95
CA ASN A 204 -5.89 36.24 -39.68
C ASN A 204 -4.62 37.11 -39.64
N ASP A 205 -3.44 36.52 -39.44
CA ASP A 205 -2.15 37.24 -39.39
C ASP A 205 -1.48 37.45 -40.76
N GLY A 206 -2.18 37.13 -41.87
CA GLY A 206 -1.92 37.71 -43.20
C GLY A 206 -0.52 37.49 -43.80
N LYS A 207 0.16 36.36 -43.53
CA LYS A 207 1.55 36.14 -43.98
C LYS A 207 1.84 34.96 -44.90
N TYR A 208 0.86 34.21 -45.39
CA TYR A 208 1.02 33.33 -46.56
C TYR A 208 -0.31 33.24 -47.32
N PHE A 209 -0.31 33.75 -48.56
CA PHE A 209 -1.35 33.82 -49.62
C PHE A 209 -2.79 33.36 -49.30
#